data_AF-A0A257YE46-F1
#
_entry.id   AF-A0A257YE46-F1
#
_cell.length_a   1.000
_cell.length_b   1.000
_cell.length_c   1.000
_cell.angle_alpha   90.00
_cell.angle_beta   90.00
_cell.angle_gamma   90.00
#
_symmetry.space_group_name_H-M   'P 1'
#
loop_
_entity.id
_entity.type
_entity.pdbx_description
1 polymer ?
#
loop_
_entity_poly.entity_id
_entity_poly.type
_entity_poly.pdbx_seq_one_letter_code
_entity_poly.pdbx_strand_id
1 'polypeptide(L)'
;MAADSARPKRRDRRARRALAQAKAGIGKIPGPSPNPATNLLILDVAMRGASFLAARAVERAVLKSRYDADKAADIVKGRSLLQSVVATGAGRIASRSVPGLLIVAGGLLAKAAFDRSLGPRRARRAGEKQLAQQAAEADE
;
A
#
# COMPACT_ATOMS: atom_id res chain seq x y z
N MET A 1 10.13 -47.09 -18.98
CA MET A 1 10.96 -46.14 -19.76
C MET A 1 10.05 -45.02 -20.24
N ALA A 2 10.25 -43.72 -20.02
CA ALA A 2 11.24 -42.96 -19.26
C ALA A 2 10.59 -41.60 -18.93
N ALA A 3 11.05 -40.98 -17.85
CA ALA A 3 10.51 -39.76 -17.23
C ALA A 3 10.50 -38.53 -18.17
N ASP A 4 9.34 -37.90 -18.34
CA ASP A 4 9.25 -36.51 -18.79
C ASP A 4 9.35 -35.58 -17.57
N SER A 5 10.59 -35.27 -17.21
CA SER A 5 10.91 -34.36 -16.12
C SER A 5 10.72 -32.92 -16.59
N ALA A 6 9.64 -32.29 -16.11
CA ALA A 6 9.34 -30.88 -16.32
C ALA A 6 10.56 -29.99 -16.00
N ARG A 7 11.31 -29.60 -17.03
CA ARG A 7 12.48 -28.71 -16.89
C ARG A 7 11.98 -27.30 -16.61
N PRO A 8 12.31 -26.68 -15.45
CA PRO A 8 11.87 -25.33 -15.16
C PRO A 8 12.49 -24.34 -16.15
N LYS A 9 11.67 -23.45 -16.72
CA LYS A 9 12.06 -22.45 -17.72
C LYS A 9 13.23 -21.60 -17.17
N ARG A 10 14.25 -21.34 -18.00
CA ARG A 10 15.52 -20.66 -17.61
C ARG A 10 15.34 -19.33 -16.85
N ARG A 11 14.22 -18.62 -17.03
CA ARG A 11 13.88 -17.39 -16.29
C ARG A 11 13.67 -17.63 -14.79
N ASP A 12 13.04 -18.74 -14.42
CA ASP A 12 12.80 -19.10 -13.01
C ASP A 12 14.11 -19.39 -12.28
N ARG A 13 15.10 -19.94 -13.00
CA ARG A 13 16.44 -20.20 -12.44
C ARG A 13 17.19 -18.91 -12.12
N ARG A 14 17.05 -17.84 -12.92
CA ARG A 14 17.70 -16.55 -12.66
C ARG A 14 17.07 -15.83 -11.48
N ALA A 15 15.74 -15.77 -11.43
CA ALA A 15 15.01 -15.20 -10.28
C ALA A 15 15.33 -15.94 -8.98
N ARG A 16 15.36 -17.29 -9.01
CA ARG A 16 15.75 -18.11 -7.85
C ARG A 16 17.19 -17.87 -7.42
N ARG A 17 18.13 -17.70 -8.36
CA ARG A 17 19.54 -17.38 -8.04
C ARG A 17 19.69 -16.00 -7.41
N ALA A 18 19.00 -15.00 -7.95
CA ALA A 18 19.00 -13.65 -7.37
C ALA A 18 18.41 -13.65 -5.96
N LEU A 19 17.29 -14.35 -5.75
CA LEU A 19 16.68 -14.52 -4.42
C LEU A 19 17.61 -15.27 -3.45
N ALA A 20 18.30 -16.32 -3.92
CA ALA A 20 19.25 -17.07 -3.11
C ALA A 20 20.47 -16.23 -2.73
N GLN A 21 21.00 -15.41 -3.66
CA GLN A 21 22.09 -14.48 -3.39
C GLN A 21 21.67 -13.39 -2.41
N ALA A 22 20.48 -12.82 -2.58
CA ALA A 22 19.92 -11.86 -1.63
C ALA A 22 19.75 -12.49 -0.24
N LYS A 23 19.19 -13.71 -0.15
CA LYS A 23 19.02 -14.44 1.12
C LYS A 23 20.36 -14.76 1.78
N ALA A 24 21.37 -15.15 1.00
CA ALA A 24 22.71 -15.43 1.49
C ALA A 24 23.45 -14.17 1.95
N GLY A 25 23.21 -13.02 1.31
CA GLY A 25 23.76 -11.73 1.74
C GLY A 25 23.10 -11.24 3.04
N ILE A 26 21.77 -11.30 3.12
CA ILE A 26 21.01 -10.90 4.30
C ILE A 26 21.32 -11.78 5.52
N GLY A 27 21.46 -13.10 5.32
CA GLY A 27 21.78 -14.03 6.40
C GLY A 27 23.20 -13.90 6.98
N LYS A 28 24.09 -13.14 6.33
CA LYS A 28 25.48 -12.91 6.78
C LYS A 28 25.66 -11.61 7.56
N ILE A 29 24.66 -10.74 7.59
CA ILE A 29 24.70 -9.49 8.34
C ILE A 29 24.10 -9.77 9.71
N PRO A 30 24.88 -9.69 10.81
CA PRO A 30 24.32 -9.75 12.15
C PRO A 30 23.25 -8.68 12.29
N GLY A 31 22.02 -9.07 12.63
CA GLY A 31 20.96 -8.12 12.90
C GLY A 31 21.27 -7.28 14.13
N PRO A 32 20.52 -6.18 14.37
CA PRO A 32 20.73 -5.28 15.51
C PRO A 32 20.62 -5.98 16.87
N SER A 33 19.98 -7.15 16.94
CA SER A 33 19.91 -8.01 18.12
C SER A 33 20.57 -9.38 17.86
N PRO A 34 21.20 -10.01 18.87
CA PRO A 34 21.62 -11.40 18.79
C PRO A 34 20.44 -12.39 18.73
N ASN A 35 19.21 -11.97 19.05
CA ASN A 35 18.03 -12.81 18.97
C ASN A 35 17.39 -12.72 17.56
N PRO A 36 17.27 -13.84 16.81
CA PRO A 36 16.70 -13.83 15.47
C PRO A 36 15.20 -13.46 15.46
N ALA A 37 14.43 -13.82 16.48
CA ALA A 37 13.01 -13.45 16.56
C ALA A 37 12.85 -11.93 16.73
N THR A 38 13.71 -11.30 17.52
CA THR A 38 13.74 -9.84 17.71
C THR A 38 14.11 -9.12 16.42
N ASN A 39 15.08 -9.63 15.66
CA ASN A 39 15.44 -9.06 14.36
C ASN A 39 14.29 -9.09 13.36
N LEU A 40 13.50 -10.18 13.34
CA LEU A 40 12.32 -10.29 12.48
C LEU A 40 11.23 -9.30 12.90
N LEU A 41 11.00 -9.12 14.20
CA LEU A 41 10.05 -8.12 14.70
C LEU A 41 10.48 -6.71 14.31
N ILE A 42 11.76 -6.36 14.51
CA ILE A 42 12.31 -5.05 14.12
C ILE A 42 12.10 -4.83 12.62
N LEU A 43 12.40 -5.83 11.79
CA LEU A 43 12.23 -5.73 10.34
C LEU A 43 10.75 -5.56 9.97
N ASP A 44 9.83 -6.34 10.54
CA ASP A 44 8.39 -6.22 10.25
C ASP A 44 7.85 -4.82 10.62
N VAL A 45 8.24 -4.30 11.79
CA VAL A 45 7.89 -2.94 12.22
C VAL A 45 8.47 -1.89 11.27
N ALA A 46 9.76 -2.01 10.91
CA ALA A 46 10.41 -1.10 9.98
C ALA A 46 9.74 -1.12 8.60
N MET A 47 9.43 -2.29 8.07
CA MET A 47 8.77 -2.46 6.78
C MET A 47 7.36 -1.84 6.79
N ARG A 48 6.60 -2.00 7.88
CA ARG A 48 5.28 -1.35 8.04
C ARG A 48 5.41 0.16 8.12
N GLY A 49 6.35 0.68 8.91
CA GLY A 49 6.64 2.11 8.99
C GLY A 49 7.01 2.70 7.63
N ALA A 50 7.93 2.05 6.91
CA ALA A 50 8.33 2.44 5.57
C ALA A 50 7.15 2.45 4.58
N SER A 51 6.29 1.43 4.65
CA SER A 51 5.09 1.33 3.81
C SER A 51 4.11 2.47 4.08
N PHE A 52 3.89 2.84 5.34
CA PHE A 52 3.02 3.96 5.69
C PHE A 52 3.57 5.30 5.21
N LEU A 53 4.89 5.52 5.34
CA LEU A 53 5.53 6.74 4.84
C LEU A 53 5.49 6.82 3.32
N ALA A 54 5.76 5.71 2.63
CA ALA A 54 5.67 5.64 1.17
C ALA A 54 4.24 5.93 0.68
N ALA A 55 3.22 5.35 1.33
CA ALA A 55 1.83 5.61 1.00
C ALA A 55 1.47 7.10 1.16
N ARG A 56 1.86 7.73 2.27
CA ARG A 56 1.66 9.18 2.48
C ARG A 56 2.38 10.03 1.45
N ALA A 57 3.60 9.65 1.06
CA ALA A 57 4.37 10.35 0.04
C ALA A 57 3.69 10.28 -1.34
N VAL A 58 3.21 9.09 -1.73
CA VAL A 58 2.46 8.90 -2.98
C VAL A 58 1.16 9.70 -2.96
N GLU A 59 0.41 9.64 -1.85
CA GLU A 59 -0.83 10.40 -1.71
C GLU A 59 -0.60 11.91 -1.85
N ARG A 60 0.38 12.45 -1.12
CA ARG A 60 0.74 13.87 -1.22
C ARG A 60 1.21 14.24 -2.62
N ALA A 61 1.98 13.38 -3.29
CA ALA A 61 2.42 13.61 -4.67
C ALA A 61 1.26 13.67 -5.66
N VAL A 62 0.28 12.76 -5.53
CA VAL A 62 -0.94 12.78 -6.36
C VAL A 62 -1.75 14.03 -6.08
N LEU A 63 -1.95 14.42 -4.82
CA LEU A 63 -2.70 15.63 -4.46
C LEU A 63 -2.04 16.92 -4.97
N LYS A 64 -0.70 17.00 -4.91
CA LYS A 64 0.07 18.13 -5.45
C LYS A 64 -0.11 18.35 -6.96
N SER A 65 -0.57 17.35 -7.72
CA SER A 65 -0.91 17.52 -9.14
C SER A 65 -2.21 18.30 -9.37
N ARG A 66 -3.02 18.49 -8.32
CA ARG A 66 -4.35 19.12 -8.40
C ARG A 66 -4.57 20.25 -7.40
N TYR A 67 -3.77 20.32 -6.34
CA TYR A 67 -3.89 21.29 -5.25
C TYR A 67 -2.53 21.89 -4.92
N ASP A 68 -2.55 23.07 -4.28
CA ASP A 68 -1.35 23.71 -3.76
C ASP A 68 -0.63 22.82 -2.74
N ALA A 69 0.68 23.04 -2.58
CA ALA A 69 1.54 22.18 -1.79
C ALA A 69 1.15 22.11 -0.31
N ASP A 70 0.59 23.20 0.23
CA ASP A 70 0.14 23.34 1.61
C ASP A 70 -1.20 22.61 1.80
N LYS A 71 -2.20 22.94 0.97
CA LYS A 71 -3.49 22.23 0.95
C LYS A 71 -3.32 20.71 0.78
N ALA A 72 -2.42 20.26 -0.09
CA ALA A 72 -2.12 18.85 -0.26
C ALA A 72 -1.46 18.22 0.99
N ALA A 73 -0.70 18.99 1.76
CA ALA A 73 -0.15 18.55 3.04
C ALA A 73 -1.25 18.40 4.10
N ASP A 74 -2.14 19.39 4.16
CA ASP A 74 -3.18 19.47 5.17
C ASP A 74 -4.22 18.37 4.95
N ILE A 75 -4.63 18.12 3.70
CA ILE A 75 -5.48 16.95 3.36
C ILE A 75 -4.91 15.63 3.89
N VAL A 76 -3.59 15.42 3.76
CA VAL A 76 -2.95 14.17 4.21
C VAL A 76 -2.84 14.13 5.74
N LYS A 77 -2.69 15.28 6.39
CA LYS A 77 -2.58 15.41 7.85
C LYS A 77 -3.93 15.25 8.55
N GLY A 78 -4.96 15.97 8.13
CA GLY A 78 -6.30 15.92 8.72
C GLY A 78 -7.13 14.74 8.22
N ARG A 79 -6.47 13.62 7.90
CA ARG A 79 -7.17 12.35 7.71
C ARG A 79 -7.65 11.84 9.06
N SER A 80 -8.95 11.65 9.20
CA SER A 80 -9.52 11.15 10.45
C SER A 80 -9.01 9.76 10.85
N LEU A 81 -9.02 9.49 12.16
CA LEU A 81 -8.63 8.19 12.72
C LEU A 81 -9.46 7.05 12.13
N LEU A 82 -10.77 7.26 11.95
CA LEU A 82 -11.66 6.26 11.37
C LEU A 82 -11.28 5.93 9.93
N GLN A 83 -10.98 6.94 9.10
CA GLN A 83 -10.54 6.73 7.72
C GLN A 83 -9.23 5.92 7.67
N SER A 84 -8.30 6.23 8.58
CA SER A 84 -7.02 5.52 8.69
C SER A 84 -7.19 4.05 9.10
N VAL A 85 -8.09 3.78 10.06
CA VAL A 85 -8.43 2.41 10.49
C VAL A 85 -9.09 1.62 9.35
N VAL A 86 -10.06 2.21 8.65
CA VAL A 86 -10.74 1.58 7.53
C VAL A 86 -9.75 1.26 6.40
N ALA A 87 -8.90 2.21 6.02
CA ALA A 87 -7.89 2.01 4.98
C ALA A 87 -6.91 0.89 5.35
N THR A 88 -6.44 0.88 6.60
CA THR A 88 -5.53 -0.16 7.09
C THR A 88 -6.20 -1.53 7.15
N GLY A 89 -7.46 -1.59 7.61
CA GLY A 89 -8.26 -2.81 7.66
C GLY A 89 -8.51 -3.39 6.27
N ALA A 90 -8.96 -2.56 5.33
CA ALA A 90 -9.16 -2.95 3.94
C ALA A 90 -7.86 -3.44 3.30
N GLY A 91 -6.74 -2.74 3.55
CA GLY A 91 -5.41 -3.15 3.08
C GLY A 91 -5.01 -4.53 3.60
N ARG A 92 -5.22 -4.82 4.90
CA ARG A 92 -4.95 -6.15 5.47
C ARG A 92 -5.80 -7.26 4.88
N ILE A 93 -7.08 -6.99 4.63
CA ILE A 93 -7.99 -7.96 3.99
C ILE A 93 -7.52 -8.23 2.56
N ALA A 94 -7.21 -7.18 1.82
CA ALA A 94 -6.71 -7.27 0.45
C ALA A 94 -5.37 -8.02 0.36
N SER A 95 -4.47 -7.84 1.32
CA SER A 95 -3.13 -8.46 1.29
C SER A 95 -3.09 -9.90 1.80
N ARG A 96 -4.13 -10.36 2.51
CA ARG A 96 -4.14 -11.71 3.11
C ARG A 96 -4.42 -12.82 2.10
N SER A 97 -5.14 -12.53 1.02
CA SER A 97 -5.49 -13.54 0.02
C SER A 97 -5.91 -12.91 -1.31
N VAL A 98 -5.82 -13.69 -2.39
CA VAL A 98 -6.29 -13.27 -3.72
C VAL A 98 -7.81 -12.99 -3.72
N PRO A 99 -8.68 -13.81 -3.10
CA PRO A 99 -10.10 -13.48 -2.99
C PRO A 99 -10.36 -12.17 -2.23
N GLY A 100 -9.63 -11.91 -1.15
CA GLY A 100 -9.76 -10.66 -0.38
C GLY A 100 -9.42 -9.43 -1.22
N LEU A 101 -8.34 -9.52 -2.00
CA LEU A 101 -7.96 -8.47 -2.96
C LEU A 101 -9.06 -8.23 -3.99
N LEU A 102 -9.63 -9.29 -4.57
CA LEU A 102 -10.68 -9.16 -5.59
C LEU A 102 -11.92 -8.46 -5.05
N ILE A 103 -12.33 -8.77 -3.82
CA ILE A 103 -13.48 -8.11 -3.18
C ILE A 103 -13.20 -6.62 -2.97
N VAL A 104 -12.05 -6.28 -2.37
CA VAL A 104 -11.69 -4.87 -2.08
C VAL A 104 -11.52 -4.08 -3.38
N ALA A 105 -10.71 -4.58 -4.31
CA ALA A 105 -10.48 -3.93 -5.59
C ALA A 105 -11.75 -3.84 -6.43
N GLY A 106 -12.55 -4.91 -6.47
CA GLY A 106 -13.84 -4.96 -7.14
C GLY A 106 -14.83 -3.94 -6.57
N GLY A 107 -14.93 -3.83 -5.24
CA GLY A 107 -15.76 -2.83 -4.57
C GLY A 107 -15.34 -1.39 -4.90
N LEU A 108 -14.03 -1.11 -4.93
CA LEU A 108 -13.50 0.20 -5.32
C LEU A 108 -13.81 0.54 -6.78
N LEU A 109 -13.63 -0.43 -7.69
CA LEU A 109 -13.96 -0.24 -9.11
C LEU A 109 -15.46 -0.05 -9.33
N ALA A 110 -16.29 -0.82 -8.64
CA ALA A 110 -17.74 -0.66 -8.67
C ALA A 110 -18.16 0.73 -8.15
N LYS A 111 -17.55 1.20 -7.05
CA LYS A 111 -17.78 2.56 -6.54
C LYS A 111 -17.36 3.64 -7.55
N ALA A 112 -16.21 3.48 -8.21
CA ALA A 112 -15.75 4.41 -9.24
C ALA A 112 -16.70 4.46 -10.45
N ALA A 113 -17.22 3.31 -10.88
CA ALA A 113 -18.23 3.23 -11.95
C ALA A 113 -19.54 3.91 -11.54
N PHE A 114 -19.97 3.72 -10.29
CA PHE A 114 -21.15 4.37 -9.73
C PHE A 114 -21.00 5.90 -9.62
N ASP A 115 -19.85 6.40 -9.17
CA ASP A 115 -19.59 7.84 -9.13
C ASP A 115 -19.59 8.48 -10.51
N ARG A 116 -19.18 7.72 -11.53
CA ARG A 116 -19.25 8.15 -12.92
C ARG A 116 -20.70 8.21 -13.43
N SER A 117 -21.57 7.29 -13.01
CA SER A 117 -22.98 7.25 -13.44
C SER A 117 -23.84 8.34 -12.81
N LEU A 118 -23.54 8.76 -11.57
CA LEU A 118 -24.24 9.86 -10.89
C LEU A 118 -23.90 11.27 -11.42
N GLY A 119 -22.96 11.37 -12.36
CA GLY A 119 -22.58 12.60 -13.03
C GLY A 119 -21.29 13.22 -12.46
N PRO A 120 -20.31 13.54 -13.32
CA PRO A 120 -18.96 13.91 -12.91
C PRO A 120 -18.92 15.21 -12.08
N ARG A 121 -19.83 16.15 -12.31
CA ARG A 121 -19.89 17.42 -11.56
C ARG A 121 -20.27 17.19 -10.10
N ARG A 122 -21.26 16.32 -9.84
CA ARG A 122 -21.72 16.01 -8.48
C ARG A 122 -20.66 15.24 -7.70
N ALA A 123 -20.07 14.23 -8.33
CA ALA A 123 -18.99 13.44 -7.73
C ALA A 123 -17.76 14.31 -7.37
N ARG A 124 -17.34 15.20 -8.28
CA ARG A 124 -16.23 16.14 -8.01
C ARG A 124 -16.55 17.08 -6.84
N ARG A 125 -17.73 17.70 -6.82
CA ARG A 125 -18.13 18.60 -5.71
C ARG A 125 -18.19 17.86 -4.37
N ALA A 126 -18.68 16.62 -4.35
CA ALA A 126 -18.70 15.83 -3.13
C ALA A 126 -17.28 15.49 -2.65
N GLY A 127 -16.39 15.08 -3.57
CA GLY A 127 -14.99 14.82 -3.26
C GLY A 127 -14.25 16.07 -2.77
N GLU A 128 -14.44 17.22 -3.42
CA GLU A 128 -13.82 18.48 -3.01
C GLU A 128 -14.27 18.93 -1.62
N LYS A 129 -15.55 18.73 -1.26
CA LYS A 129 -16.04 18.99 0.09
C LYS A 129 -15.36 18.10 1.12
N GLN A 130 -15.21 16.80 0.83
CA GLN A 130 -14.54 15.86 1.72
C GLN A 130 -13.06 16.22 1.91
N LEU A 131 -12.35 16.56 0.83
CA LEU A 131 -10.95 16.96 0.89
C LEU A 131 -10.78 18.31 1.60
N ALA A 132 -11.72 19.25 1.44
CA ALA A 132 -11.70 20.52 2.16
C ALA A 132 -11.93 20.33 3.67
N GLN A 133 -12.84 19.42 4.06
CA GLN A 133 -13.05 19.05 5.47
C GLN A 133 -11.81 18.39 6.06
N GLN A 134 -11.20 17.43 5.36
CA GLN A 134 -9.94 16.82 5.79
C GLN A 134 -8.81 17.85 5.91
N ALA A 135 -8.73 18.83 5.01
CA ALA A 135 -7.73 19.89 5.14
C ALA A 135 -7.97 20.75 6.39
N ALA A 136 -9.24 21.06 6.71
CA ALA A 136 -9.60 21.84 7.88
C ALA A 136 -9.31 21.10 9.20
N GLU A 137 -9.50 19.78 9.24
CA GLU A 137 -9.16 18.91 10.37
C GLU A 137 -7.64 18.79 10.61
N ALA A 138 -6.79 19.36 9.76
CA ALA A 138 -5.33 19.28 9.92
C ALA A 138 -4.77 20.21 11.01
N ASP A 139 -5.51 21.27 11.35
CA ASP A 139 -5.14 22.31 12.30
C ASP A 139 -5.80 22.13 13.69
N GLU A 140 -6.66 21.11 13.85
CA GLU A 140 -7.26 20.69 15.13
C GLU A 140 -6.39 19.64 15.85
#